data_AF-U6RQ39-F1
#
_entry.id   AF-U6RQ39-F1
#
_cell.length_a   1.000
_cell.length_b   1.000
_cell.length_c   1.000
_cell.angle_alpha   90.00
_cell.angle_beta   90.00
_cell.angle_gamma   90.00
#
_symmetry.space_group_name_H-M   'P 1'
#
loop_
_entity.id
_entity.type
_entity.pdbx_description
1 polymer ?
#
loop_
_entity_poly.entity_id
_entity_poly.type
_entity_poly.pdbx_seq_one_letter_code
_entity_poly.pdbx_strand_id
1 'polypeptide(L)'
;MIHGPGNKGNLNLLYNVVKKGIPWPLGAFENHRSFTSIDNLCYVVEGLLTKDVPGGIYHMGDDEAMSTNELIATMCEVMGKKPHIWKMNKGLMEGCAGIGTLLHLPLNTERLRKLTENYVVSNDKIKRALGIDKMPVTAKEGLIKTIKSFE
;
A
#
# COMPACT_ATOMS: atom_id res chain seq x y z
N MET A 1 -0.35 4.77 -3.37
CA MET A 1 1.00 4.26 -3.72
C MET A 1 0.88 3.47 -5.01
N ILE A 2 1.66 3.80 -6.04
CA ILE A 2 1.62 3.04 -7.30
C ILE A 2 2.47 1.77 -7.14
N HIS A 3 1.95 0.63 -7.60
CA HIS A 3 2.64 -0.66 -7.52
C HIS A 3 2.44 -1.50 -8.80
N GLY A 4 3.39 -2.39 -9.08
CA GLY A 4 3.42 -3.24 -10.25
C GLY A 4 4.79 -3.91 -10.42
N PRO A 5 4.98 -4.71 -11.48
CA PRO A 5 6.27 -5.30 -11.81
C PRO A 5 7.40 -4.27 -11.87
N GLY A 6 8.55 -4.60 -11.29
CA GLY A 6 9.68 -3.67 -11.22
C GLY A 6 9.50 -2.52 -10.22
N ASN A 7 8.56 -2.63 -9.27
CA ASN A 7 8.36 -1.64 -8.22
C ASN A 7 9.68 -1.28 -7.53
N LYS A 8 10.02 0.01 -7.52
CA LYS A 8 11.19 0.58 -6.83
C LYS A 8 10.85 1.21 -5.49
N GLY A 9 9.58 1.15 -5.07
CA GLY A 9 9.09 1.78 -3.85
C GLY A 9 9.31 0.93 -2.58
N ASN A 10 8.88 1.50 -1.45
CA ASN A 10 9.03 0.91 -0.11
C ASN A 10 8.32 -0.43 0.09
N LEU A 11 7.44 -0.85 -0.82
CA LEU A 11 6.79 -2.16 -0.78
C LEU A 11 7.82 -3.32 -0.71
N ASN A 12 8.98 -3.16 -1.36
CA ASN A 12 10.08 -4.14 -1.31
C ASN A 12 10.66 -4.31 0.09
N LEU A 13 10.70 -3.24 0.89
CA LEU A 13 11.21 -3.31 2.26
C LEU A 13 10.30 -4.22 3.11
N LEU A 14 8.99 -4.03 3.01
CA LEU A 14 8.02 -4.85 3.72
C LEU A 14 8.00 -6.29 3.21
N TYR A 15 8.06 -6.48 1.89
CA TYR A 15 8.22 -7.80 1.28
C TYR A 15 9.44 -8.55 1.84
N ASN A 16 10.59 -7.87 1.96
CA ASN A 16 11.80 -8.50 2.52
C ASN A 16 11.67 -8.86 4.00
N VAL A 17 10.93 -8.10 4.80
CA VAL A 17 10.61 -8.44 6.20
C VAL A 17 9.80 -9.75 6.24
N VAL A 18 8.75 -9.84 5.43
CA VAL A 18 7.91 -11.05 5.31
C VAL A 18 8.72 -12.23 4.75
N LYS A 19 9.55 -11.99 3.73
CA LYS A 19 10.46 -13.00 3.13
C LYS A 19 11.41 -13.59 4.16
N LYS A 20 11.93 -12.78 5.08
CA LYS A 20 12.81 -13.24 6.17
C LYS A 20 12.05 -13.90 7.32
N GLY A 21 10.72 -13.85 7.34
CA GLY A 21 9.90 -14.38 8.44
C GLY A 21 10.02 -13.56 9.72
N ILE A 22 10.44 -12.29 9.62
CA ILE A 22 10.55 -11.40 10.77
C ILE A 22 9.13 -11.02 11.23
N PRO A 23 8.79 -11.18 12.52
CA PRO A 23 7.50 -10.77 13.04
C PRO A 23 7.23 -9.28 12.82
N TRP A 24 6.00 -8.94 12.45
CA TRP A 24 5.56 -7.56 12.26
C TRP A 24 5.08 -6.97 13.59
N PRO A 25 5.78 -5.99 14.18
CA PRO A 25 5.49 -5.51 15.53
C PRO A 25 4.35 -4.48 15.61
N LEU A 26 3.94 -3.90 14.48
CA LEU A 26 2.99 -2.79 14.43
C LEU A 26 1.53 -3.24 14.23
N GLY A 27 1.20 -4.49 14.59
CA GLY A 27 -0.14 -5.06 14.39
C GLY A 27 -1.26 -4.38 15.18
N ALA A 28 -0.93 -3.58 16.19
CA ALA A 28 -1.91 -2.78 16.95
C ALA A 28 -2.24 -1.44 16.27
N PHE A 29 -1.48 -1.03 15.25
CA PHE A 29 -1.76 0.17 14.48
C PHE A 29 -2.77 -0.18 13.38
N GLU A 30 -3.81 0.65 13.28
CA GLU A 30 -4.80 0.60 12.23
C GLU A 30 -4.57 1.78 11.33
N ASN A 31 -4.18 1.49 10.09
CA ASN A 31 -3.97 2.47 9.05
C ASN A 31 -4.69 2.00 7.80
N HIS A 32 -5.14 2.91 6.94
CA HIS A 32 -5.73 2.61 5.64
C HIS A 32 -5.05 3.48 4.61
N ARG A 33 -4.58 2.86 3.52
CA ARG A 33 -3.98 3.58 2.40
C ARG A 33 -4.56 3.13 1.07
N SER A 34 -4.78 4.10 0.18
CA SER A 34 -5.10 3.82 -1.21
C SER A 34 -3.85 3.37 -1.97
N PHE A 35 -4.01 2.27 -2.69
CA PHE A 35 -3.04 1.75 -3.64
C PHE A 35 -3.47 2.09 -5.06
N THR A 36 -2.59 1.88 -6.02
CA THR A 36 -2.89 2.06 -7.44
C THR A 36 -2.09 1.03 -8.20
N SER A 37 -2.77 0.02 -8.73
CA SER A 37 -2.12 -0.94 -9.62
C SER A 37 -1.68 -0.26 -10.91
N ILE A 38 -0.55 -0.69 -11.48
CA ILE A 38 -0.09 -0.18 -12.77
C ILE A 38 -1.11 -0.46 -13.88
N ASP A 39 -1.86 -1.55 -13.76
CA ASP A 39 -2.92 -1.94 -14.70
C ASP A 39 -4.06 -0.89 -14.69
N ASN A 40 -4.53 -0.50 -13.50
CA ASN A 40 -5.53 0.57 -13.36
C ASN A 40 -4.97 1.92 -13.79
N LEU A 41 -3.70 2.21 -13.51
CA LEU A 41 -3.07 3.44 -13.98
C LEU A 41 -3.09 3.54 -15.51
N CYS A 42 -2.66 2.47 -16.19
CA CYS A 42 -2.69 2.40 -17.65
C CYS A 42 -4.13 2.55 -18.19
N TYR A 43 -5.09 1.84 -17.59
CA TYR A 43 -6.50 1.92 -17.97
C TYR A 43 -7.04 3.35 -17.88
N VAL A 44 -6.77 4.04 -16.77
CA VAL A 44 -7.24 5.41 -16.57
C VAL A 44 -6.56 6.37 -17.53
N VAL A 45 -5.23 6.28 -17.70
CA VAL A 45 -4.50 7.15 -18.63
C VAL A 45 -5.00 6.96 -20.07
N GLU A 46 -5.19 5.72 -20.51
CA GLU A 46 -5.77 5.42 -21.83
C GLU A 46 -7.17 5.99 -21.96
N GLY A 47 -8.03 5.82 -20.95
CA GLY A 47 -9.39 6.37 -20.93
C GLY A 47 -9.41 7.89 -21.02
N LEU A 48 -8.51 8.58 -20.32
CA LEU A 48 -8.38 10.04 -20.36
C LEU A 48 -7.84 10.57 -21.71
N LEU A 49 -7.06 9.76 -22.42
CA LEU A 49 -6.52 10.13 -23.74
C LEU A 49 -7.50 9.88 -24.89
N THR A 50 -8.42 8.93 -24.73
CA THR A 50 -9.27 8.42 -25.82
C THR A 50 -10.73 8.90 -25.74
N LYS A 51 -11.17 9.38 -24.59
CA LYS A 51 -12.54 9.89 -24.37
C LYS A 51 -12.53 11.41 -24.22
N ASP A 52 -13.66 12.04 -24.53
CA ASP A 52 -13.87 13.46 -24.23
C ASP A 52 -14.13 13.64 -22.72
N VAL A 53 -13.03 13.83 -21.98
CA VAL A 53 -13.04 13.96 -20.52
C VAL A 53 -12.71 15.40 -20.15
N PRO A 54 -13.50 16.05 -19.28
CA PRO A 54 -13.21 17.42 -18.85
C PRO A 54 -11.85 17.52 -18.15
N GLY A 55 -11.10 18.58 -18.47
CA GLY A 55 -9.85 18.87 -17.79
C GLY A 55 -10.03 19.06 -16.28
N GLY A 56 -8.97 18.76 -15.50
CA GLY A 56 -8.94 19.03 -14.07
C GLY A 56 -8.11 18.01 -13.29
N ILE A 57 -8.26 18.05 -11.96
CA ILE A 57 -7.52 17.19 -11.04
C ILE A 57 -8.29 15.88 -10.85
N TYR A 58 -7.58 14.75 -10.96
CA TYR A 58 -8.08 13.39 -10.73
C TYR A 58 -7.15 12.67 -9.76
N HIS A 59 -7.71 12.02 -8.74
CA HIS A 59 -6.92 11.26 -7.78
C HIS A 59 -6.87 9.80 -8.18
N MET A 60 -5.68 9.31 -8.53
CA MET A 60 -5.47 7.89 -8.82
C MET A 60 -5.56 7.06 -7.55
N GLY A 61 -6.31 5.96 -7.64
CA GLY A 61 -6.51 4.99 -6.58
C GLY A 61 -7.26 3.78 -7.12
N ASP A 62 -6.92 2.60 -6.63
CA ASP A 62 -7.81 1.43 -6.68
C ASP A 62 -9.05 1.72 -5.81
N ASP A 63 -10.11 0.92 -5.96
CA ASP A 63 -11.36 1.18 -5.23
C ASP A 63 -11.22 0.94 -3.72
N GLU A 64 -10.42 -0.04 -3.32
CA GLU A 64 -10.22 -0.38 -1.92
C GLU A 64 -8.97 0.29 -1.33
N ALA A 65 -9.14 0.88 -0.14
CA ALA A 65 -8.02 1.18 0.72
C ALA A 65 -7.66 -0.07 1.54
N MET A 66 -6.36 -0.30 1.74
CA MET A 66 -5.87 -1.44 2.53
C MET A 66 -5.01 -0.98 3.69
N SER A 67 -5.08 -1.73 4.78
CA SER A 67 -4.19 -1.59 5.92
C SER A 67 -2.85 -2.27 5.71
N THR A 68 -1.85 -1.84 6.49
CA THR A 68 -0.54 -2.50 6.46
C THR A 68 -0.63 -3.96 6.92
N ASN A 69 -1.55 -4.25 7.85
CA ASN A 69 -1.79 -5.62 8.32
C ASN A 69 -2.38 -6.51 7.22
N GLU A 70 -3.35 -6.01 6.45
CA GLU A 70 -3.93 -6.72 5.30
C GLU A 70 -2.91 -6.91 4.18
N LEU A 71 -2.05 -5.91 3.95
CA LEU A 71 -0.96 -6.01 2.99
C LEU A 71 0.04 -7.13 3.37
N ILE A 72 0.42 -7.20 4.65
CA ILE A 72 1.31 -8.27 5.16
C ILE A 72 0.63 -9.63 5.07
N ALA A 73 -0.65 -9.72 5.44
CA ALA A 73 -1.41 -10.96 5.30
C ALA A 73 -1.45 -11.44 3.85
N THR A 74 -1.67 -10.52 2.90
CA THR A 74 -1.65 -10.81 1.45
C THR A 74 -0.27 -11.26 0.97
N MET A 75 0.82 -10.63 1.43
CA MET A 75 2.18 -11.08 1.14
C MET A 75 2.44 -12.49 1.67
N CYS A 76 2.06 -12.77 2.92
CA CYS A 76 2.18 -14.09 3.51
C CYS A 76 1.40 -15.14 2.73
N GLU A 77 0.16 -14.84 2.33
CA GLU A 77 -0.67 -15.71 1.48
C GLU A 77 0.04 -16.07 0.17
N VAL A 78 0.54 -15.07 -0.56
CA VAL A 78 1.24 -15.28 -1.84
C VAL A 78 2.51 -16.12 -1.67
N MET A 79 3.25 -15.89 -0.58
CA MET A 79 4.54 -16.55 -0.33
C MET A 79 4.41 -17.90 0.37
N GLY A 80 3.19 -18.38 0.66
CA GLY A 80 2.95 -19.61 1.41
C GLY A 80 3.46 -19.57 2.87
N LYS A 81 3.46 -18.39 3.49
CA LYS A 81 3.94 -18.16 4.86
C LYS A 81 2.81 -17.86 5.83
N LYS A 82 3.02 -18.15 7.11
CA LYS A 82 2.10 -17.71 8.17
C LYS A 82 2.38 -16.24 8.55
N PRO A 83 1.36 -15.38 8.66
CA PRO A 83 1.54 -14.01 9.12
C PRO A 83 1.83 -13.99 10.63
N HIS A 84 2.99 -13.45 11.01
CA HIS A 84 3.39 -13.23 12.40
C HIS A 84 3.16 -11.76 12.75
N ILE A 85 1.90 -11.37 12.98
CA ILE A 85 1.51 -9.99 13.30
C ILE A 85 1.39 -9.84 14.81
N TRP A 86 2.30 -9.10 15.43
CA TRP A 86 2.32 -8.81 16.85
C TRP A 86 1.63 -7.48 17.15
N LYS A 87 0.79 -7.47 18.18
CA LYS A 87 0.09 -6.27 18.65
C LYS A 87 0.86 -5.63 19.79
N MET A 88 2.00 -5.01 19.50
CA MET A 88 2.76 -4.27 20.51
C MET A 88 2.03 -2.99 20.92
N ASN A 89 2.24 -2.54 22.16
CA ASN A 89 1.68 -1.29 22.64
C ASN A 89 2.16 -0.09 21.79
N LYS A 90 1.24 0.79 21.39
CA LYS A 90 1.54 1.94 20.52
C LYS A 90 2.55 2.90 21.14
N GLY A 91 2.37 3.26 22.41
CA GLY A 91 3.27 4.17 23.13
C GLY A 91 4.69 3.62 23.29
N LEU A 92 4.82 2.31 23.49
CA LEU A 92 6.15 1.66 23.48
C LEU A 92 6.82 1.80 22.11
N MET A 93 6.09 1.55 21.02
CA MET A 93 6.63 1.68 19.66
C MET A 93 6.99 3.13 19.31
N GLU A 94 6.19 4.10 19.76
CA GLU A 94 6.47 5.53 19.62
C GLU A 94 7.73 5.93 20.40
N GLY A 95 7.89 5.45 21.64
CA GLY A 95 9.10 5.67 22.44
C GLY A 95 10.36 5.08 21.79
N CYS A 96 10.28 3.83 21.29
CA CYS A 96 11.35 3.19 20.53
C CYS A 96 11.72 4.00 19.27
N ALA A 97 10.73 4.50 18.54
CA ALA A 97 10.96 5.35 17.37
C ALA A 97 11.57 6.71 17.75
N GLY A 98 11.24 7.26 18.91
CA GLY A 98 11.88 8.47 19.47
C GLY A 98 13.38 8.26 19.72
N ILE A 99 13.73 7.18 20.42
CA ILE A 99 15.15 6.79 20.63
C ILE A 99 15.85 6.54 19.30
N GLY A 100 15.19 5.84 18.37
CA GLY A 100 15.74 5.59 17.05
C GLY A 100 15.93 6.85 16.20
N THR A 101 15.16 7.91 16.44
CA THR A 101 15.37 9.22 15.81
C THR A 101 16.66 9.87 16.31
N LEU A 102 16.88 9.83 17.63
CA LEU A 102 18.09 10.36 18.26
C LEU A 102 19.35 9.59 17.81
N LEU A 103 19.24 8.26 17.66
CA LEU A 103 20.35 7.38 17.30
C LEU A 103 20.49 7.14 15.78
N HIS A 104 19.73 7.85 14.94
CA HIS A 104 19.69 7.67 13.47
C HIS A 104 19.45 6.22 13.00
N LEU A 105 18.61 5.48 13.73
CA LEU A 105 18.29 4.08 13.45
C LEU A 105 17.26 3.92 12.32
N PRO A 106 17.13 2.70 11.76
CA PRO A 106 16.17 2.40 10.69
C PRO A 106 14.70 2.54 11.11
N LEU A 107 14.36 2.44 12.39
CA LEU A 107 13.04 2.79 12.90
C LEU A 107 13.16 4.15 13.60
N ASN A 108 12.51 5.16 13.03
CA ASN A 108 12.46 6.51 13.58
C ASN A 108 11.02 7.03 13.52
N THR A 109 10.76 8.18 14.13
CA THR A 109 9.41 8.75 14.24
C THR A 109 8.76 8.97 12.88
N GLU A 110 9.51 9.45 11.89
CA GLU A 110 8.99 9.70 10.53
C GLU A 110 8.64 8.40 9.80
N ARG A 111 9.45 7.35 9.92
CA ARG A 111 9.15 6.04 9.33
C ARG A 111 7.98 5.38 10.04
N LEU A 112 7.89 5.48 11.37
CA LEU A 112 6.74 4.98 12.12
C LEU A 112 5.47 5.69 11.66
N ARG A 113 5.47 7.03 11.63
CA ARG A 113 4.37 7.86 11.13
C ARG A 113 3.95 7.45 9.72
N LYS A 114 4.91 7.29 8.79
CA LYS A 114 4.65 6.81 7.43
C LYS A 114 4.17 5.36 7.34
N LEU A 115 4.32 4.54 8.37
CA LEU A 115 3.73 3.20 8.37
C LEU A 115 2.33 3.19 8.97
N THR A 116 2.03 4.15 9.86
CA THR A 116 0.82 4.13 10.69
C THR A 116 -0.20 5.22 10.35
N GLU A 117 0.15 6.21 9.53
CA GLU A 117 -0.81 7.23 9.07
C GLU A 117 -1.80 6.67 8.02
N ASN A 118 -3.00 7.26 8.00
CA ASN A 118 -3.99 7.04 6.97
C ASN A 118 -3.70 7.91 5.75
N TYR A 119 -3.92 7.37 4.55
CA TYR A 119 -3.87 8.13 3.30
C TYR A 119 -4.85 7.53 2.29
N VAL A 120 -6.09 8.01 2.31
CA VAL A 120 -7.16 7.51 1.44
C VAL A 120 -7.56 8.61 0.47
N VAL A 121 -7.67 8.26 -0.81
CA VAL A 121 -8.12 9.16 -1.88
C VAL A 121 -9.37 8.59 -2.54
N SER A 122 -10.26 9.47 -3.02
CA SER A 122 -11.43 9.07 -3.81
C SER A 122 -11.11 9.09 -5.29
N ASN A 123 -11.39 7.98 -5.97
CA ASN A 123 -11.29 7.83 -7.43
C ASN A 123 -12.64 8.06 -8.14
N ASP A 124 -13.68 8.53 -7.44
CA ASP A 124 -15.06 8.65 -7.98
C ASP A 124 -15.16 9.61 -9.17
N LYS A 125 -14.30 10.63 -9.20
CA LYS A 125 -14.24 11.55 -10.34
C LYS A 125 -13.75 10.84 -11.61
N ILE A 126 -12.77 9.94 -11.49
CA ILE A 126 -12.27 9.13 -12.61
C ILE A 126 -13.38 8.21 -13.08
N LYS A 127 -14.03 7.51 -12.15
CA LYS A 127 -15.10 6.56 -12.45
C LYS A 127 -16.25 7.21 -13.21
N ARG A 128 -16.73 8.37 -12.73
CA ARG A 128 -17.75 9.16 -13.43
C ARG A 128 -17.28 9.66 -14.79
N ALA A 129 -16.06 10.17 -14.90
CA ALA A 129 -15.52 10.69 -16.16
C ALA A 129 -15.34 9.60 -17.23
N LEU A 130 -14.97 8.39 -16.82
CA LEU A 130 -14.76 7.26 -17.73
C LEU A 130 -16.03 6.42 -17.93
N GLY A 131 -17.10 6.67 -17.16
CA GLY A 131 -18.35 5.91 -17.22
C GLY A 131 -18.22 4.47 -16.72
N ILE A 132 -17.47 4.28 -15.64
CA ILE A 132 -17.27 2.97 -15.00
C ILE A 132 -17.74 2.99 -13.55
N ASP A 133 -18.19 1.85 -13.04
CA ASP A 133 -18.63 1.72 -11.63
C ASP A 133 -17.49 1.27 -10.70
N LYS A 134 -16.50 0.55 -11.24
CA LYS A 134 -15.34 0.01 -10.52
C LYS A 134 -14.09 0.03 -11.38
N MET A 135 -12.93 0.05 -10.73
CA MET A 135 -11.64 -0.14 -11.37
C MET A 135 -11.53 -1.57 -11.94
N PRO A 136 -10.83 -1.78 -13.08
CA PRO A 136 -10.68 -3.10 -13.69
C PRO A 136 -9.99 -4.14 -12.80
N VAL A 137 -9.08 -3.70 -11.93
CA VAL A 137 -8.31 -4.55 -11.01
C VAL A 137 -8.55 -4.08 -9.58
N THR A 138 -8.86 -5.00 -8.67
CA THR A 138 -8.97 -4.66 -7.24
C THR A 138 -7.60 -4.40 -6.62
N ALA A 139 -7.54 -3.69 -5.50
CA ALA A 139 -6.27 -3.43 -4.79
C ALA A 139 -5.55 -4.75 -4.44
N LYS A 140 -6.29 -5.75 -3.93
CA LYS A 140 -5.72 -7.05 -3.56
C LYS A 140 -5.16 -7.80 -4.77
N GLU A 141 -5.89 -7.86 -5.89
CA GLU A 141 -5.43 -8.54 -7.12
C GLU A 141 -4.16 -7.91 -7.67
N GLY A 142 -4.14 -6.58 -7.77
CA GLY A 142 -2.97 -5.85 -8.25
C GLY A 142 -1.75 -6.07 -7.35
N LEU A 143 -1.95 -6.11 -6.03
CA LEU A 143 -0.89 -6.40 -5.07
C LEU A 143 -0.37 -7.84 -5.19
N ILE A 144 -1.26 -8.83 -5.34
CA ILE A 144 -0.85 -10.23 -5.59
C ILE A 144 0.04 -10.30 -6.83
N LYS A 145 -0.38 -9.70 -7.95
CA LYS A 145 0.41 -9.65 -9.19
C LYS A 145 1.77 -9.01 -8.96
N THR A 146 1.81 -7.93 -8.17
CA THR A 146 3.05 -7.22 -7.83
C THR A 146 3.98 -8.08 -6.97
N ILE A 147 3.46 -8.72 -5.93
CA ILE A 147 4.26 -9.54 -5.01
C ILE A 147 4.86 -10.74 -5.73
N LYS A 148 4.09 -11.41 -6.61
CA LYS A 148 4.58 -12.50 -7.47
C LYS A 148 5.72 -12.06 -8.41
N SER A 149 5.81 -10.77 -8.74
CA SER A 149 6.91 -10.24 -9.56
C SER A 149 8.21 -9.98 -8.80
N PHE A 150 8.21 -10.13 -7.47
CA PHE A 150 9.40 -9.99 -6.62
C PHE A 150 10.13 -11.32 -6.37
N GLU A 151 9.62 -12.42 -6.93
CA GLU A 151 10.26 -13.73 -6.88
C GLU A 151 11.44 -13.82 -7.86
#